data_AF-A0A1H9UL71-F1
#
_entry.id   AF-A0A1H9UL71-F1
#
_cell.length_a   1.000
_cell.length_b   1.000
_cell.length_c   1.000
_cell.angle_alpha   90.00
_cell.angle_beta   90.00
_cell.angle_gamma   90.00
#
_symmetry.space_group_name_H-M   'P 1'
#
loop_
_entity.id
_entity.type
_entity.pdbx_description
1 polymer ?
#
loop_
_entity_poly.entity_id
_entity_poly.type
_entity_poly.pdbx_seq_one_letter_code
_entity_poly.pdbx_strand_id
1 'polypeptide(L)'
;MIPYDDLAKKINVEKIKITATIEPQEVKEVAPINIINHKRFDIMAKYIYAWYRENNIKSDWGLRLYDEHLRVFNNYEEGVGSEKKGIDMFLSSFHSTLDSIKKNGFDDSKTLIPVGTNNVPIDGAHRLTAALLYNKNVKTVKLEHSEVNYSYNFFVNRGLDALQSKWCDAITYEYCKMKKNTRILILFPSVASKKNEVKQILDLLGGIYYKKNIFVGNEGPRNLMFLLYRNTYNIDHPYFKQIDDKIKINFKTSGSVQMVVFEKENVDNLKKAKLKLQKLSKGDSEAFFLTDDHNQTIELSQVLLNYNSMHFLNNAKPYKNQSFVKSLDFFKKSLEEKSINKEYICLGNSSVLAAYGIKETFELDFVQHDSLSNLKEATNIVTKKRNYNQGKDDLIFNPENHFYFNGIKFVSISLVKKMKRNSKSPREIKELSAIQIYLLRGNLPFKVKVMFNSYMDLSKSLLKRIRKAVYLT
;
A
#
# COMPACT_ATOMS: atom_id res chain seq x y z
N MET A 1 32.78 14.44 -15.51
CA MET A 1 33.05 14.59 -14.06
C MET A 1 32.76 16.03 -13.66
N ILE A 2 32.36 16.29 -12.42
CA ILE A 2 32.04 17.65 -11.93
C ILE A 2 33.08 18.13 -10.89
N PRO A 3 33.66 19.34 -11.02
CA PRO A 3 34.55 19.92 -10.00
C PRO A 3 33.85 20.15 -8.65
N TYR A 4 34.60 20.14 -7.55
CA TYR A 4 34.05 20.33 -6.20
C TYR A 4 33.27 21.64 -6.04
N ASP A 5 33.81 22.76 -6.50
CA ASP A 5 33.18 24.07 -6.35
C ASP A 5 31.84 24.18 -7.10
N ASP A 6 31.73 23.50 -8.24
CA ASP A 6 30.47 23.42 -9.00
C ASP A 6 29.50 22.43 -8.37
N LEU A 7 30.02 21.31 -7.83
CA LEU A 7 29.22 20.34 -7.10
C LEU A 7 28.60 20.95 -5.84
N ALA A 8 29.39 21.70 -5.06
CA ALA A 8 28.97 22.33 -3.82
C ALA A 8 27.80 23.33 -4.01
N LYS A 9 27.68 23.92 -5.20
CA LYS A 9 26.55 24.79 -5.57
C LYS A 9 25.28 24.03 -5.93
N LYS A 10 25.38 22.75 -6.29
CA LYS A 10 24.28 21.92 -6.83
C LYS A 10 23.70 20.92 -5.84
N ILE A 11 24.35 20.69 -4.69
CA ILE A 11 23.89 19.80 -3.61
C ILE A 11 23.98 20.49 -2.25
N ASN A 12 23.23 20.00 -1.26
CA ASN A 12 23.29 20.52 0.10
C ASN A 12 24.50 19.91 0.86
N VAL A 13 25.66 20.56 0.74
CA VAL A 13 26.93 20.06 1.34
C VAL A 13 26.89 19.99 2.87
N GLU A 14 26.19 20.92 3.53
CA GLU A 14 26.06 20.93 5.00
C GLU A 14 25.28 19.72 5.50
N LYS A 15 24.16 19.41 4.84
CA LYS A 15 23.32 18.26 5.17
C LYS A 15 24.02 16.92 4.93
N ILE A 16 24.85 16.85 3.89
CA ILE A 16 25.57 15.63 3.50
C ILE A 16 26.92 15.51 4.23
N LYS A 17 27.37 16.57 4.93
CA LYS A 17 28.65 16.61 5.66
C LYS A 17 29.84 16.23 4.76
N ILE A 18 29.86 16.76 3.54
CA ILE A 18 30.93 16.53 2.57
C ILE A 18 32.18 17.32 2.98
N THR A 19 33.34 16.67 3.00
CA THR A 19 34.64 17.33 3.18
C THR A 19 35.22 17.76 1.83
N ALA A 20 36.08 18.79 1.80
CA ALA A 20 36.62 19.41 0.58
C ALA A 20 37.54 18.51 -0.30
N THR A 21 37.71 17.24 0.06
CA THR A 21 38.63 16.28 -0.57
C THR A 21 37.93 15.28 -1.52
N ILE A 22 36.72 15.56 -2.00
CA ILE A 22 36.02 14.66 -2.93
C ILE A 22 36.59 14.77 -4.34
N GLU A 23 37.10 13.65 -4.87
CA GLU A 23 37.54 13.53 -6.27
C GLU A 23 36.40 13.79 -7.26
N PRO A 24 36.69 14.27 -8.49
CA PRO A 24 35.68 14.56 -9.50
C PRO A 24 34.73 13.36 -9.75
N GLN A 25 33.45 13.54 -9.42
CA GLN A 25 32.48 12.44 -9.49
C GLN A 25 31.77 12.40 -10.86
N GLU A 26 31.38 11.21 -11.28
CA GLU A 26 30.62 10.99 -12.51
C GLU A 26 29.15 11.44 -12.31
N VAL A 27 28.65 12.24 -13.26
CA VAL A 27 27.23 12.65 -13.31
C VAL A 27 26.50 11.75 -14.28
N LYS A 28 25.42 11.11 -13.84
CA LYS A 28 24.62 10.17 -14.64
C LYS A 28 23.19 10.65 -14.79
N GLU A 29 22.64 10.45 -15.97
CA GLU A 29 21.19 10.58 -16.16
C GLU A 29 20.51 9.26 -15.84
N VAL A 30 19.48 9.31 -15.01
CA VAL A 30 18.73 8.13 -14.59
C VAL A 30 17.24 8.42 -14.53
N ALA A 31 16.44 7.41 -14.88
CA ALA A 31 15.02 7.43 -14.57
C ALA A 31 14.83 7.36 -13.04
N PRO A 32 13.99 8.23 -12.43
CA PRO A 32 13.74 8.26 -10.99
C PRO A 32 13.43 6.89 -10.38
N ILE A 33 12.62 6.10 -11.09
CA ILE A 33 12.18 4.79 -10.63
C ILE A 33 13.34 3.80 -10.44
N ASN A 34 14.49 4.00 -11.10
CA ASN A 34 15.62 3.09 -11.01
C ASN A 34 16.46 3.28 -9.73
N ILE A 35 16.33 4.43 -9.05
CA ILE A 35 17.11 4.75 -7.84
C ILE A 35 16.26 4.81 -6.56
N ILE A 36 14.93 4.66 -6.68
CA ILE A 36 14.05 4.50 -5.51
C ILE A 36 14.08 3.03 -5.09
N ASN A 37 14.33 2.75 -3.82
CA ASN A 37 14.38 1.39 -3.28
C ASN A 37 13.86 1.32 -1.83
N HIS A 38 13.93 0.14 -1.23
CA HIS A 38 13.51 -0.13 0.16
C HIS A 38 14.11 0.78 1.25
N LYS A 39 15.21 1.50 0.99
CA LYS A 39 15.79 2.47 1.95
C LYS A 39 15.17 3.86 1.85
N ARG A 40 14.28 4.10 0.88
CA ARG A 40 13.65 5.40 0.60
C ARG A 40 12.12 5.31 0.56
N PHE A 41 11.54 4.69 1.60
CA PHE A 41 10.10 4.55 1.78
C PHE A 41 9.37 5.92 1.80
N ASP A 42 10.09 6.96 2.24
CA ASP A 42 9.67 8.34 2.31
C ASP A 42 9.27 8.96 0.96
N ILE A 43 9.81 8.46 -0.15
CA ILE A 43 9.54 9.00 -1.50
C ILE A 43 8.13 8.63 -1.94
N MET A 44 7.71 7.39 -1.70
CA MET A 44 6.35 6.96 -2.07
C MET A 44 5.27 7.68 -1.26
N ALA A 45 5.55 8.01 0.01
CA ALA A 45 4.65 8.85 0.80
C ALA A 45 4.44 10.24 0.17
N LYS A 46 5.53 10.86 -0.28
CA LYS A 46 5.50 12.15 -0.99
C LYS A 46 4.77 12.03 -2.33
N TYR A 47 5.00 10.93 -3.06
CA TYR A 47 4.37 10.68 -4.35
C TYR A 47 2.85 10.63 -4.22
N ILE A 48 2.32 9.92 -3.22
CA ILE A 48 0.86 9.83 -3.00
C ILE A 48 0.26 11.23 -2.89
N TYR A 49 0.85 12.09 -2.06
CA TYR A 49 0.37 13.47 -1.94
C TYR A 49 0.48 14.27 -3.25
N ALA A 50 1.63 14.19 -3.92
CA ALA A 50 1.86 14.89 -5.18
C ALA A 50 0.85 14.47 -6.26
N TRP A 51 0.53 13.18 -6.35
CA TRP A 51 -0.47 12.65 -7.26
C TRP A 51 -1.88 13.16 -6.94
N TYR A 52 -2.27 13.23 -5.67
CA TYR A 52 -3.55 13.81 -5.24
C TYR A 52 -3.68 15.27 -5.67
N ARG A 53 -2.62 16.07 -5.45
CA ARG A 53 -2.58 17.48 -5.86
C ARG A 53 -2.68 17.62 -7.38
N GLU A 54 -1.85 16.89 -8.12
CA GLU A 54 -1.77 16.98 -9.58
C GLU A 54 -3.09 16.61 -10.27
N ASN A 55 -3.79 15.61 -9.74
CA ASN A 55 -5.08 15.17 -10.28
C ASN A 55 -6.29 15.89 -9.65
N ASN A 56 -6.04 16.93 -8.83
CA ASN A 56 -7.07 17.74 -8.17
C ASN A 56 -8.10 16.91 -7.37
N ILE A 57 -7.64 15.82 -6.75
CA ILE A 57 -8.50 14.88 -6.02
C ILE A 57 -9.08 15.55 -4.78
N LYS A 58 -10.41 15.59 -4.68
CA LYS A 58 -11.19 16.16 -3.58
C LYS A 58 -11.30 15.18 -2.41
N SER A 59 -10.15 14.85 -1.83
CA SER A 59 -10.04 14.03 -0.61
C SER A 59 -8.84 14.48 0.20
N ASP A 60 -8.98 14.56 1.52
CA ASP A 60 -7.90 14.94 2.43
C ASP A 60 -6.86 13.83 2.66
N TRP A 61 -7.11 12.61 2.15
CA TRP A 61 -6.32 11.43 2.46
C TRP A 61 -4.83 11.60 2.11
N GLY A 62 -4.54 12.13 0.91
CA GLY A 62 -3.16 12.36 0.47
C GLY A 62 -2.43 13.35 1.38
N LEU A 63 -3.12 14.40 1.83
CA LEU A 63 -2.57 15.40 2.75
C LEU A 63 -2.32 14.79 4.13
N ARG A 64 -3.29 14.06 4.69
CA ARG A 64 -3.14 13.40 6.00
C ARG A 64 -1.98 12.40 6.01
N LEU A 65 -1.78 11.64 4.93
CA LEU A 65 -0.65 10.73 4.81
C LEU A 65 0.69 11.49 4.81
N TYR A 66 0.79 12.56 4.02
CA TYR A 66 2.02 13.35 3.92
C TYR A 66 2.37 14.07 5.22
N ASP A 67 1.36 14.68 5.86
CA ASP A 67 1.48 15.32 7.17
C ASP A 67 2.00 14.35 8.23
N GLU A 68 1.36 13.18 8.36
CA GLU A 68 1.79 12.14 9.31
C GLU A 68 3.19 11.60 8.98
N HIS A 69 3.50 11.41 7.70
CA HIS A 69 4.84 11.05 7.25
C HIS A 69 5.87 12.10 7.72
N LEU A 70 5.61 13.41 7.55
CA LEU A 70 6.53 14.47 7.97
C LEU A 70 6.68 14.53 9.48
N ARG A 71 5.58 14.42 10.23
CA ARG A 71 5.60 14.34 11.69
C ARG A 71 6.56 13.28 12.20
N VAL A 72 6.49 12.09 11.60
CA VAL A 72 7.33 10.94 11.96
C VAL A 72 8.75 11.08 11.41
N PHE A 73 8.91 11.65 10.21
CA PHE A 73 10.20 11.79 9.54
C PHE A 73 11.15 12.71 10.30
N ASN A 74 10.67 13.93 10.60
CA ASN A 74 11.51 15.00 11.12
C ASN A 74 10.76 15.99 12.04
N ASN A 75 9.55 15.66 12.49
CA ASN A 75 8.74 16.52 13.35
C ASN A 75 8.57 17.96 12.80
N TYR A 76 8.41 18.06 11.48
CA TYR A 76 8.23 19.34 10.76
C TYR A 76 9.43 20.29 10.78
N GLU A 77 10.65 19.77 10.96
CA GLU A 77 11.89 20.57 10.94
C GLU A 77 12.93 19.94 10.01
N GLU A 78 13.40 20.67 8.99
CA GLU A 78 14.36 20.12 8.02
C GLU A 78 15.79 19.99 8.58
N GLY A 79 16.11 20.71 9.66
CA GLY A 79 17.40 20.68 10.35
C GLY A 79 17.63 21.93 11.21
N VAL A 80 18.74 21.94 11.96
CA VAL A 80 19.17 23.12 12.74
C VAL A 80 19.48 24.26 11.76
N GLY A 81 18.82 25.42 11.95
CA GLY A 81 19.01 26.60 11.09
C GLY A 81 18.11 26.69 9.86
N SER A 82 17.26 25.70 9.57
CA SER A 82 16.29 25.80 8.47
C SER A 82 15.09 26.67 8.86
N GLU A 83 14.69 27.58 7.96
CA GLU A 83 13.46 28.36 8.06
C GLU A 83 12.21 27.53 7.75
N LYS A 84 12.35 26.33 7.18
CA LYS A 84 11.21 25.45 6.90
C LYS A 84 10.75 24.76 8.17
N LYS A 85 9.83 25.43 8.87
CA LYS A 85 9.16 24.95 10.07
C LYS A 85 7.66 24.84 9.82
N GLY A 86 7.08 23.73 10.26
CA GLY A 86 5.64 23.48 10.14
C GLY A 86 5.20 23.02 8.74
N ILE A 87 4.01 22.43 8.68
CA ILE A 87 3.48 21.78 7.47
C ILE A 87 3.38 22.73 6.27
N ASP A 88 2.99 23.99 6.47
CA ASP A 88 2.76 24.95 5.39
C ASP A 88 4.03 25.29 4.60
N MET A 89 5.17 25.40 5.28
CA MET A 89 6.47 25.65 4.63
C MET A 89 6.93 24.43 3.82
N PHE A 90 6.69 23.22 4.34
CA PHE A 90 6.97 21.99 3.59
C PHE A 90 6.07 21.85 2.36
N LEU A 91 4.78 22.20 2.47
CA LEU A 91 3.85 22.17 1.36
C LEU A 91 4.24 23.18 0.28
N SER A 92 4.47 24.44 0.67
CA SER A 92 4.85 25.51 -0.25
C SER A 92 6.14 25.18 -1.01
N SER A 93 7.17 24.68 -0.31
CA SER A 93 8.42 24.25 -0.93
C SER A 93 8.22 23.07 -1.87
N PHE A 94 7.36 22.10 -1.51
CA PHE A 94 7.11 20.94 -2.35
C PHE A 94 6.29 21.31 -3.60
N HIS A 95 5.28 22.18 -3.47
CA HIS A 95 4.49 22.69 -4.60
C HIS A 95 5.36 23.40 -5.62
N SER A 96 6.23 24.31 -5.16
CA SER A 96 7.19 25.00 -6.03
C SER A 96 8.09 24.00 -6.79
N THR A 97 8.54 22.94 -6.11
CA THR A 97 9.33 21.87 -6.74
C THR A 97 8.53 21.11 -7.81
N LEU A 98 7.28 20.75 -7.51
CA LEU A 98 6.39 20.06 -8.44
C LEU A 98 6.14 20.91 -9.68
N ASP A 99 5.74 22.17 -9.49
CA ASP A 99 5.39 23.08 -10.58
C ASP A 99 6.61 23.39 -11.46
N SER A 100 7.79 23.56 -10.85
CA SER A 100 9.05 23.76 -11.57
C SER A 100 9.41 22.56 -12.45
N ILE A 101 9.38 21.34 -11.90
CA ILE A 101 9.75 20.13 -12.66
C ILE A 101 8.70 19.78 -13.70
N LYS A 102 7.41 20.03 -13.43
CA LYS A 102 6.34 19.89 -14.41
C LYS A 102 6.59 20.76 -15.64
N LYS A 103 6.88 22.05 -15.39
CA LYS A 103 7.03 23.06 -16.44
C LYS A 103 8.35 22.93 -17.20
N ASN A 104 9.46 22.74 -16.48
CA ASN A 104 10.81 22.90 -17.03
C ASN A 104 11.60 21.58 -17.08
N GLY A 105 11.10 20.50 -16.49
CA GLY A 105 11.88 19.29 -16.27
C GLY A 105 12.89 19.43 -15.12
N PHE A 106 13.80 18.46 -15.01
CA PHE A 106 14.89 18.52 -14.03
C PHE A 106 16.02 19.39 -14.55
N ASP A 107 16.38 20.45 -13.81
CA ASP A 107 17.41 21.42 -14.20
C ASP A 107 18.74 21.10 -13.50
N ASP A 108 19.63 20.41 -14.21
CA ASP A 108 20.94 20.00 -13.73
C ASP A 108 22.01 21.10 -13.72
N SER A 109 21.69 22.26 -14.29
CA SER A 109 22.48 23.48 -14.09
C SER A 109 22.34 24.00 -12.66
N LYS A 110 21.19 23.76 -12.01
CA LYS A 110 20.88 24.22 -10.65
C LYS A 110 21.06 23.17 -9.58
N THR A 111 20.78 21.89 -9.86
CA THR A 111 20.77 20.87 -8.81
C THR A 111 21.09 19.47 -9.32
N LEU A 112 21.71 18.67 -8.47
CA LEU A 112 21.95 17.24 -8.70
C LEU A 112 21.30 16.42 -7.58
N ILE A 113 21.04 15.14 -7.85
CA ILE A 113 20.61 14.17 -6.84
C ILE A 113 21.84 13.40 -6.34
N PRO A 114 22.34 13.65 -5.12
CA PRO A 114 23.45 12.89 -4.57
C PRO A 114 23.00 11.46 -4.25
N VAL A 115 23.77 10.47 -4.70
CA VAL A 115 23.55 9.04 -4.42
C VAL A 115 24.77 8.44 -3.74
N GLY A 116 24.55 7.55 -2.78
CA GLY A 116 25.62 6.85 -2.07
C GLY A 116 26.20 5.67 -2.86
N THR A 117 27.01 4.85 -2.18
CA THR A 117 27.78 3.75 -2.79
C THR A 117 26.92 2.73 -3.54
N ASN A 118 25.72 2.37 -3.05
CA ASN A 118 24.76 1.48 -3.73
C ASN A 118 23.62 2.25 -4.44
N ASN A 119 23.89 3.45 -4.96
CA ASN A 119 22.93 4.29 -5.69
C ASN A 119 21.68 4.71 -4.88
N VAL A 120 21.73 4.60 -3.55
CA VAL A 120 20.65 5.07 -2.66
C VAL A 120 20.70 6.60 -2.65
N PRO A 121 19.62 7.32 -3.00
CA PRO A 121 19.63 8.77 -2.97
C PRO A 121 19.75 9.27 -1.52
N ILE A 122 20.70 10.16 -1.29
CA ILE A 122 21.02 10.72 0.03
C ILE A 122 20.10 11.91 0.33
N ASP A 123 19.84 12.74 -0.69
CA ASP A 123 18.98 13.91 -0.61
C ASP A 123 18.13 14.06 -1.88
N GLY A 124 17.26 15.09 -1.93
CA GLY A 124 16.46 15.41 -3.11
C GLY A 124 15.16 14.61 -3.21
N ALA A 125 14.60 14.16 -2.09
CA ALA A 125 13.36 13.38 -2.03
C ALA A 125 12.19 14.02 -2.82
N HIS A 126 11.96 15.33 -2.63
CA HIS A 126 10.91 16.07 -3.34
C HIS A 126 11.19 16.19 -4.83
N ARG A 127 12.44 16.49 -5.22
CA ARG A 127 12.86 16.57 -6.63
C ARG A 127 12.67 15.23 -7.34
N LEU A 128 13.09 14.15 -6.68
CA LEU A 128 12.96 12.79 -7.20
C LEU A 128 11.49 12.37 -7.31
N THR A 129 10.66 12.75 -6.34
CA THR A 129 9.20 12.52 -6.38
C THR A 129 8.53 13.25 -7.54
N ALA A 130 8.86 14.53 -7.74
CA ALA A 130 8.30 15.33 -8.82
C ALA A 130 8.73 14.79 -10.19
N ALA A 131 10.02 14.44 -10.34
CA ALA A 131 10.52 13.83 -11.55
C ALA A 131 9.85 12.48 -11.84
N LEU A 132 9.61 11.67 -10.80
CA LEU A 132 8.86 10.42 -10.91
C LEU A 132 7.42 10.65 -11.40
N LEU A 133 6.70 11.62 -10.80
CA LEU A 133 5.31 11.94 -11.16
C LEU A 133 5.17 12.39 -12.62
N TYR A 134 6.10 13.21 -13.10
CA TYR A 134 6.06 13.78 -14.45
C TYR A 134 6.88 13.00 -15.48
N ASN A 135 7.34 11.79 -15.12
CA ASN A 135 8.17 10.94 -15.97
C ASN A 135 9.37 11.68 -16.59
N LYS A 136 10.09 12.44 -15.76
CA LYS A 136 11.30 13.17 -16.13
C LYS A 136 12.52 12.46 -15.57
N ASN A 137 13.59 12.36 -16.36
CA ASN A 137 14.87 11.89 -15.87
C ASN A 137 15.47 12.90 -14.88
N VAL A 138 16.39 12.42 -14.03
CA VAL A 138 17.18 13.26 -13.12
C VAL A 138 18.66 13.04 -13.39
N LYS A 139 19.49 14.01 -13.02
CA LYS A 139 20.94 13.85 -12.99
C LYS A 139 21.40 13.53 -11.56
N THR A 140 22.09 12.41 -11.42
CA THR A 140 22.69 11.97 -10.16
C THR A 140 24.18 12.19 -10.15
N VAL A 141 24.73 12.35 -8.94
CA VAL A 141 26.16 12.35 -8.69
C VAL A 141 26.45 11.33 -7.60
N LYS A 142 27.39 10.40 -7.86
CA LYS A 142 27.78 9.40 -6.87
C LYS A 142 28.69 10.07 -5.84
N LEU A 143 28.52 9.71 -4.57
CA LEU A 143 29.35 10.18 -3.47
C LEU A 143 29.80 8.97 -2.63
N GLU A 144 31.03 9.01 -2.14
CA GLU A 144 31.54 8.07 -1.13
C GLU A 144 30.99 8.41 0.25
N HIS A 145 29.67 8.32 0.40
CA HIS A 145 28.96 8.67 1.61
C HIS A 145 28.14 7.48 2.11
N SER A 146 28.06 7.36 3.44
CA SER A 146 27.21 6.36 4.10
C SER A 146 25.75 6.46 3.66
N GLU A 147 25.08 5.32 3.54
CA GLU A 147 23.73 5.31 3.00
C GLU A 147 22.70 5.76 4.02
N VAL A 148 21.77 6.60 3.58
CA VAL A 148 20.57 6.89 4.37
C VAL A 148 19.69 5.65 4.46
N ASN A 149 19.02 5.48 5.60
CA ASN A 149 18.05 4.41 5.80
C ASN A 149 16.73 4.98 6.31
N TYR A 150 15.89 5.39 5.35
CA TYR A 150 14.50 5.78 5.55
C TYR A 150 13.56 4.65 5.10
N SER A 151 13.88 3.41 5.50
CA SER A 151 13.05 2.23 5.24
C SER A 151 11.74 2.26 6.03
N TYR A 152 10.81 1.36 5.73
CA TYR A 152 9.56 1.27 6.49
C TYR A 152 9.81 1.11 8.01
N ASN A 153 10.86 0.37 8.41
CA ASN A 153 11.22 0.21 9.83
C ASN A 153 11.62 1.53 10.48
N PHE A 154 12.30 2.43 9.76
CA PHE A 154 12.63 3.76 10.27
C PHE A 154 11.36 4.51 10.70
N PHE A 155 10.31 4.44 9.88
CA PHE A 155 9.03 5.10 10.11
C PHE A 155 8.17 4.40 11.16
N VAL A 156 8.04 3.07 11.09
CA VAL A 156 7.29 2.27 12.09
C VAL A 156 7.84 2.51 13.49
N ASN A 157 9.17 2.45 13.66
CA ASN A 157 9.82 2.69 14.96
C ASN A 157 9.65 4.12 15.50
N ARG A 158 9.22 5.05 14.65
CA ARG A 158 8.93 6.45 15.00
C ARG A 158 7.43 6.75 15.06
N GLY A 159 6.57 5.73 14.89
CA GLY A 159 5.13 5.83 15.13
C GLY A 159 4.24 5.96 13.91
N LEU A 160 4.76 5.78 12.67
CA LEU A 160 3.90 5.79 11.48
C LEU A 160 2.84 4.67 11.50
N ASP A 161 3.08 3.60 12.26
CA ASP A 161 2.17 2.47 12.41
C ASP A 161 1.43 2.44 13.76
N ALA A 162 1.40 3.56 14.48
CA ALA A 162 0.96 3.57 15.89
C ALA A 162 -0.49 3.10 16.11
N LEU A 163 -1.33 3.02 15.07
CA LEU A 163 -2.74 2.68 15.25
C LEU A 163 -3.30 1.62 14.28
N GLN A 164 -2.94 1.58 12.98
CA GLN A 164 -3.65 0.72 12.00
C GLN A 164 -2.89 0.28 10.72
N SER A 165 -1.57 0.42 10.61
CA SER A 165 -0.76 0.15 9.39
C SER A 165 -1.17 0.85 8.09
N LYS A 166 -2.28 1.60 8.09
CA LYS A 166 -2.92 2.16 6.89
C LYS A 166 -1.98 3.05 6.06
N TRP A 167 -1.08 3.78 6.71
CA TRP A 167 -0.10 4.62 6.03
C TRP A 167 0.95 3.76 5.33
N CYS A 168 1.57 2.82 6.05
CA CYS A 168 2.54 1.89 5.48
C CYS A 168 1.93 1.02 4.37
N ASP A 169 0.69 0.58 4.57
CA ASP A 169 -0.11 -0.16 3.61
C ASP A 169 -0.30 0.62 2.30
N ALA A 170 -0.77 1.87 2.38
CA ALA A 170 -0.97 2.71 1.21
C ALA A 170 0.34 3.02 0.48
N ILE A 171 1.40 3.34 1.23
CA ILE A 171 2.75 3.58 0.67
C ILE A 171 3.29 2.34 -0.04
N THR A 172 3.09 1.17 0.56
CA THR A 172 3.55 -0.10 -0.01
C THR A 172 2.72 -0.50 -1.23
N TYR A 173 1.40 -0.30 -1.20
CA TYR A 173 0.54 -0.56 -2.35
C TYR A 173 0.95 0.30 -3.55
N GLU A 174 1.19 1.60 -3.34
CA GLU A 174 1.64 2.50 -4.41
C GLU A 174 3.03 2.09 -4.94
N TYR A 175 3.94 1.64 -4.07
CA TYR A 175 5.22 1.09 -4.49
C TYR A 175 5.07 -0.14 -5.39
N CYS A 176 4.23 -1.10 -4.99
CA CYS A 176 3.94 -2.30 -5.77
C CYS A 176 3.41 -1.93 -7.15
N LYS A 177 2.50 -0.94 -7.27
CA LYS A 177 1.98 -0.47 -8.57
C LYS A 177 3.08 0.01 -9.51
N MET A 178 4.05 0.75 -8.99
CA MET A 178 5.11 1.35 -9.82
C MET A 178 6.23 0.38 -10.18
N LYS A 179 6.66 -0.43 -9.22
CA LYS A 179 7.86 -1.26 -9.34
C LYS A 179 7.50 -2.66 -9.81
N LYS A 180 7.61 -2.90 -11.12
CA LYS A 180 7.27 -4.18 -11.78
C LYS A 180 8.09 -5.39 -11.27
N ASN A 181 9.27 -5.14 -10.72
CA ASN A 181 10.13 -6.17 -10.12
C ASN A 181 9.74 -6.50 -8.67
N THR A 182 8.72 -5.88 -8.08
CA THR A 182 8.23 -6.24 -6.74
C THR A 182 7.58 -7.62 -6.74
N ARG A 183 7.73 -8.34 -5.62
CA ARG A 183 7.08 -9.63 -5.36
C ARG A 183 6.59 -9.69 -3.92
N ILE A 184 5.52 -10.46 -3.71
CA ILE A 184 5.00 -10.76 -2.38
C ILE A 184 5.30 -12.21 -2.04
N LEU A 185 5.97 -12.40 -0.90
CA LEU A 185 6.07 -13.69 -0.22
C LEU A 185 5.08 -13.72 0.93
N ILE A 186 4.31 -14.79 0.99
CA ILE A 186 3.39 -15.13 2.05
C ILE A 186 3.95 -16.32 2.80
N LEU A 187 4.08 -16.19 4.12
CA LEU A 187 4.48 -17.25 5.01
C LEU A 187 3.27 -17.66 5.84
N PHE A 188 2.90 -18.94 5.77
CA PHE A 188 1.73 -19.45 6.45
C PHE A 188 2.02 -19.79 7.93
N PRO A 189 0.97 -19.86 8.78
CA PRO A 189 1.11 -20.26 10.18
C PRO A 189 1.86 -21.58 10.39
N SER A 190 1.85 -22.49 9.42
CA SER A 190 2.57 -23.77 9.45
C SER A 190 4.09 -23.63 9.64
N VAL A 191 4.70 -22.50 9.28
CA VAL A 191 6.13 -22.20 9.50
C VAL A 191 6.40 -21.18 10.60
N ALA A 192 5.37 -20.79 11.37
CA ALA A 192 5.51 -19.76 12.41
C ALA A 192 6.51 -20.13 13.52
N SER A 193 6.81 -21.42 13.71
CA SER A 193 7.82 -21.91 14.68
C SER A 193 9.27 -21.78 14.18
N LYS A 194 9.50 -21.53 12.88
CA LYS A 194 10.84 -21.50 12.24
C LYS A 194 11.33 -20.08 11.95
N LYS A 195 11.14 -19.17 12.91
CA LYS A 195 11.35 -17.73 12.70
C LYS A 195 12.78 -17.37 12.31
N ASN A 196 13.77 -18.06 12.89
CA ASN A 196 15.19 -17.76 12.65
C ASN A 196 15.62 -18.18 11.24
N GLU A 197 15.17 -19.34 10.80
CA GLU A 197 15.48 -19.89 9.48
C GLU A 197 14.75 -19.11 8.39
N VAL A 198 13.49 -18.72 8.65
CA VAL A 198 12.76 -17.79 7.80
C VAL A 198 13.53 -16.49 7.66
N LYS A 199 14.01 -15.89 8.76
CA LYS A 199 14.80 -14.65 8.71
C LYS A 199 16.03 -14.80 7.80
N GLN A 200 16.82 -15.86 7.98
CA GLN A 200 18.00 -16.13 7.15
C GLN A 200 17.66 -16.27 5.66
N ILE A 201 16.47 -16.80 5.32
CA ILE A 201 16.03 -16.88 3.93
C ILE A 201 15.59 -15.53 3.40
N LEU A 202 14.86 -14.75 4.21
CA LEU A 202 14.46 -13.39 3.84
C LEU A 202 15.68 -12.51 3.58
N ASP A 203 16.77 -12.68 4.33
CA ASP A 203 18.03 -11.96 4.13
C ASP A 203 18.66 -12.27 2.75
N LEU A 204 18.40 -13.46 2.16
CA LEU A 204 18.84 -13.78 0.80
C LEU A 204 18.07 -12.99 -0.28
N LEU A 205 16.83 -12.59 -0.01
CA LEU A 205 16.01 -11.85 -0.97
C LEU A 205 16.52 -10.43 -1.21
N GLY A 206 17.41 -9.94 -0.35
CA GLY A 206 17.97 -8.59 -0.42
C GLY A 206 17.05 -7.56 0.24
N GLY A 207 16.84 -6.44 -0.45
CA GLY A 207 16.10 -5.28 0.06
C GLY A 207 14.62 -5.55 0.29
N ILE A 208 14.23 -5.74 1.54
CA ILE A 208 12.82 -5.91 1.92
C ILE A 208 12.16 -4.54 2.05
N TYR A 209 11.15 -4.28 1.24
CA TYR A 209 10.41 -3.01 1.23
C TYR A 209 9.42 -2.91 2.39
N TYR A 210 8.68 -3.98 2.69
CA TYR A 210 7.68 -3.98 3.77
C TYR A 210 7.43 -5.39 4.32
N LYS A 211 7.15 -5.50 5.62
CA LYS A 211 6.69 -6.73 6.28
C LYS A 211 5.45 -6.45 7.12
N LYS A 212 4.48 -7.35 7.10
CA LYS A 212 3.25 -7.24 7.87
C LYS A 212 2.75 -8.59 8.34
N ASN A 213 2.32 -8.69 9.59
CA ASN A 213 1.58 -9.84 10.08
C ASN A 213 0.08 -9.58 9.93
N ILE A 214 -0.63 -10.52 9.34
CA ILE A 214 -2.01 -10.39 8.89
C ILE A 214 -2.85 -11.47 9.55
N PHE A 215 -3.90 -11.07 10.25
CA PHE A 215 -4.86 -12.03 10.80
C PHE A 215 -5.79 -12.55 9.69
N VAL A 216 -5.84 -13.88 9.54
CA VAL A 216 -6.68 -14.58 8.58
C VAL A 216 -7.54 -15.57 9.36
N GLY A 217 -8.85 -15.35 9.42
CA GLY A 217 -9.78 -16.14 10.23
C GLY A 217 -11.17 -16.18 9.60
N ASN A 218 -12.10 -16.91 10.21
CA ASN A 218 -13.45 -17.16 9.67
C ASN A 218 -13.37 -17.74 8.23
N GLU A 219 -13.88 -17.03 7.22
CA GLU A 219 -13.80 -17.42 5.79
C GLU A 219 -12.43 -17.09 5.16
N GLY A 220 -11.59 -16.36 5.88
CA GLY A 220 -10.29 -15.86 5.43
C GLY A 220 -9.37 -16.93 4.84
N PRO A 221 -9.13 -18.06 5.51
CA PRO A 221 -8.28 -19.12 4.96
C PRO A 221 -8.76 -19.59 3.59
N ARG A 222 -10.07 -19.82 3.44
CA ARG A 222 -10.66 -20.27 2.17
C ARG A 222 -10.58 -19.21 1.09
N ASN A 223 -10.98 -17.97 1.40
CA ASN A 223 -10.94 -16.88 0.44
C ASN A 223 -9.50 -16.54 0.02
N LEU A 224 -8.53 -16.63 0.93
CA LEU A 224 -7.12 -16.43 0.63
C LEU A 224 -6.58 -17.57 -0.24
N MET A 225 -6.82 -18.84 0.11
CA MET A 225 -6.38 -19.97 -0.71
C MET A 225 -6.99 -19.92 -2.11
N PHE A 226 -8.27 -19.57 -2.23
CA PHE A 226 -8.90 -19.35 -3.52
C PHE A 226 -8.21 -18.23 -4.31
N LEU A 227 -7.95 -17.07 -3.69
CA LEU A 227 -7.23 -15.97 -4.34
C LEU A 227 -5.85 -16.39 -4.87
N LEU A 228 -5.10 -17.15 -4.08
CA LEU A 228 -3.73 -17.55 -4.42
C LEU A 228 -3.67 -18.63 -5.51
N TYR A 229 -4.62 -19.56 -5.52
CA TYR A 229 -4.52 -20.78 -6.34
C TYR A 229 -5.59 -20.93 -7.43
N ARG A 230 -6.57 -20.02 -7.54
CA ARG A 230 -7.64 -20.14 -8.53
C ARG A 230 -7.14 -20.26 -9.97
N ASN A 231 -6.11 -19.49 -10.33
CA ASN A 231 -5.52 -19.55 -11.67
C ASN A 231 -4.71 -20.83 -11.86
N THR A 232 -3.96 -21.25 -10.83
CA THR A 232 -3.15 -22.48 -10.85
C THR A 232 -4.00 -23.73 -11.08
N TYR A 233 -5.19 -23.79 -10.46
CA TYR A 233 -6.10 -24.92 -10.59
C TYR A 233 -7.21 -24.72 -11.61
N ASN A 234 -7.25 -23.55 -12.27
CA ASN A 234 -8.33 -23.16 -13.17
C ASN A 234 -9.73 -23.36 -12.54
N ILE A 235 -9.91 -22.89 -11.31
CA ILE A 235 -11.16 -23.02 -10.55
C ILE A 235 -11.86 -21.68 -10.42
N ASP A 236 -13.19 -21.69 -10.54
CA ASP A 236 -14.07 -20.53 -10.42
C ASP A 236 -14.85 -20.51 -9.08
N HIS A 237 -14.74 -21.57 -8.28
CA HIS A 237 -15.44 -21.74 -7.02
C HIS A 237 -14.50 -22.06 -5.83
N PRO A 238 -14.70 -21.46 -4.64
CA PRO A 238 -13.80 -21.62 -3.49
C PRO A 238 -13.97 -22.95 -2.72
N TYR A 239 -15.00 -23.74 -3.03
CA TYR A 239 -15.17 -25.09 -2.49
C TYR A 239 -14.72 -26.10 -3.54
N PHE A 240 -13.45 -26.46 -3.43
CA PHE A 240 -12.79 -27.45 -4.26
C PHE A 240 -11.80 -28.20 -3.38
N LYS A 241 -11.65 -29.51 -3.58
CA LYS A 241 -10.85 -30.38 -2.70
C LYS A 241 -9.43 -29.85 -2.48
N GLN A 242 -8.81 -29.35 -3.54
CA GLN A 242 -7.46 -28.80 -3.54
C GLN A 242 -7.35 -27.57 -2.64
N ILE A 243 -8.38 -26.71 -2.60
CA ILE A 243 -8.42 -25.57 -1.67
C ILE A 243 -8.54 -26.06 -0.22
N ASP A 244 -9.39 -27.04 0.05
CA ASP A 244 -9.52 -27.61 1.40
C ASP A 244 -8.22 -28.25 1.87
N ASP A 245 -7.52 -28.95 0.99
CA ASP A 245 -6.23 -29.57 1.28
C ASP A 245 -5.17 -28.49 1.60
N LYS A 246 -5.10 -27.40 0.82
CA LYS A 246 -4.22 -26.25 1.13
C LYS A 246 -4.53 -25.62 2.47
N ILE A 247 -5.81 -25.46 2.83
CA ILE A 247 -6.20 -24.89 4.13
C ILE A 247 -5.71 -25.79 5.26
N LYS A 248 -5.96 -27.10 5.18
CA LYS A 248 -5.54 -28.08 6.19
C LYS A 248 -4.03 -28.07 6.41
N ILE A 249 -3.26 -27.88 5.34
CA ILE A 249 -1.80 -27.87 5.40
C ILE A 249 -1.26 -26.56 5.99
N ASN A 250 -1.81 -25.43 5.58
CA ASN A 250 -1.26 -24.10 5.89
C ASN A 250 -1.80 -23.46 7.16
N PHE A 251 -3.01 -23.84 7.59
CA PHE A 251 -3.69 -23.31 8.77
C PHE A 251 -3.89 -24.39 9.85
N LYS A 252 -2.92 -25.30 10.01
CA LYS A 252 -2.91 -26.33 11.09
C LYS A 252 -3.04 -25.71 12.49
N THR A 253 -2.51 -24.50 12.66
CA THR A 253 -2.63 -23.71 13.88
C THR A 253 -3.34 -22.40 13.58
N SER A 254 -4.09 -21.90 14.56
CA SER A 254 -4.59 -20.53 14.50
C SER A 254 -3.38 -19.57 14.52
N GLY A 255 -3.33 -18.62 13.59
CA GLY A 255 -2.17 -17.77 13.46
C GLY A 255 -2.33 -16.69 12.41
N SER A 256 -1.46 -15.68 12.50
CA SER A 256 -1.31 -14.67 11.46
C SER A 256 -0.43 -15.18 10.33
N VAL A 257 -0.81 -14.86 9.11
CA VAL A 257 0.03 -14.98 7.92
C VAL A 257 1.04 -13.82 7.93
N GLN A 258 2.29 -14.06 7.56
CA GLN A 258 3.26 -12.97 7.35
C GLN A 258 3.41 -12.67 5.86
N MET A 259 3.18 -11.41 5.50
CA MET A 259 3.41 -10.85 4.18
C MET A 259 4.76 -10.14 4.15
N VAL A 260 5.53 -10.36 3.07
CA VAL A 260 6.81 -9.69 2.81
C VAL A 260 6.82 -9.18 1.37
N VAL A 261 7.03 -7.87 1.19
CA VAL A 261 7.24 -7.22 -0.10
C VAL A 261 8.72 -6.97 -0.29
N PHE A 262 9.28 -7.40 -1.42
CA PHE A 262 10.69 -7.22 -1.77
C PHE A 262 10.86 -7.00 -3.27
N GLU A 263 12.03 -6.49 -3.67
CA GLU A 263 12.41 -6.34 -5.08
C GLU A 263 13.17 -7.58 -5.56
N LYS A 264 12.70 -8.18 -6.67
CA LYS A 264 13.37 -9.30 -7.33
C LYS A 264 14.52 -8.76 -8.20
N GLU A 265 15.66 -8.50 -7.57
CA GLU A 265 16.88 -8.06 -8.29
C GLU A 265 17.72 -9.26 -8.77
N ASN A 266 17.92 -10.25 -7.90
CA ASN A 266 18.78 -11.40 -8.19
C ASN A 266 17.96 -12.70 -8.30
N VAL A 267 17.85 -13.23 -9.52
CA VAL A 267 17.10 -14.46 -9.82
C VAL A 267 17.66 -15.67 -9.08
N ASP A 268 18.98 -15.77 -8.93
CA ASP A 268 19.62 -16.89 -8.26
C ASP A 268 19.39 -16.88 -6.76
N ASN A 269 19.42 -15.69 -6.14
CA ASN A 269 19.05 -15.53 -4.74
C ASN A 269 17.59 -15.92 -4.51
N LEU A 270 16.68 -15.54 -5.41
CA LEU A 270 15.28 -15.96 -5.32
C LEU A 270 15.14 -17.50 -5.44
N LYS A 271 15.85 -18.13 -6.38
CA LYS A 271 15.86 -19.60 -6.52
C LYS A 271 16.39 -20.27 -5.25
N LYS A 272 17.51 -19.77 -4.70
CA LYS A 272 18.09 -20.26 -3.43
C LYS A 272 17.12 -20.10 -2.27
N ALA A 273 16.44 -18.95 -2.16
CA ALA A 273 15.43 -18.70 -1.13
C ALA A 273 14.25 -19.68 -1.24
N LYS A 274 13.72 -19.90 -2.46
CA LYS A 274 12.66 -20.90 -2.73
C LYS A 274 13.07 -22.31 -2.28
N LEU A 275 14.26 -22.76 -2.70
CA LEU A 275 14.76 -24.09 -2.33
C LEU A 275 14.93 -24.25 -0.81
N LYS A 276 15.43 -23.22 -0.12
CA LYS A 276 15.54 -23.25 1.35
C LYS A 276 14.17 -23.29 2.03
N LEU A 277 13.18 -22.52 1.55
CA LEU A 277 11.82 -22.56 2.11
C LEU A 277 11.18 -23.94 1.92
N GLN A 278 11.36 -24.57 0.76
CA GLN A 278 10.88 -25.94 0.48
C GLN A 278 11.54 -26.99 1.38
N LYS A 279 12.84 -26.85 1.68
CA LYS A 279 13.52 -27.74 2.63
C LYS A 279 13.04 -27.52 4.06
N LEU A 280 12.81 -26.27 4.46
CA LEU A 280 12.32 -25.94 5.80
C LEU A 280 10.97 -26.59 6.09
N SER A 281 10.13 -26.78 5.09
CA SER A 281 8.85 -27.45 5.28
C SER A 281 8.93 -28.97 5.24
N LYS A 282 10.13 -29.58 5.33
CA LYS A 282 10.36 -31.04 5.24
C LYS A 282 9.76 -31.65 3.95
N GLY A 283 9.74 -30.89 2.86
CA GLY A 283 9.12 -31.31 1.60
C GLY A 283 7.67 -30.85 1.41
N ASP A 284 7.01 -30.28 2.42
CA ASP A 284 5.71 -29.60 2.25
C ASP A 284 5.94 -28.28 1.50
N SER A 285 6.11 -28.33 0.17
CA SER A 285 6.32 -27.16 -0.73
C SER A 285 5.25 -26.05 -0.61
N GLU A 286 4.27 -26.24 0.26
CA GLU A 286 3.06 -25.46 0.42
C GLU A 286 3.12 -24.44 1.56
N ALA A 287 4.17 -24.47 2.40
CA ALA A 287 4.30 -23.64 3.60
C ALA A 287 4.52 -22.14 3.35
N PHE A 288 4.69 -21.76 2.09
CA PHE A 288 4.77 -20.37 1.64
C PHE A 288 4.08 -20.23 0.29
N PHE A 289 3.77 -19.00 -0.07
CA PHE A 289 3.34 -18.65 -1.41
C PHE A 289 4.17 -17.47 -1.90
N LEU A 290 4.64 -17.52 -3.15
CA LEU A 290 5.32 -16.40 -3.78
C LEU A 290 4.56 -16.03 -5.04
N THR A 291 4.28 -14.74 -5.21
CA THR A 291 3.69 -14.24 -6.44
C THR A 291 4.60 -14.52 -7.65
N ASP A 292 4.02 -14.97 -8.76
CA ASP A 292 4.76 -15.28 -9.98
C ASP A 292 5.09 -14.01 -10.78
N ASP A 293 4.09 -13.14 -10.94
CA ASP A 293 4.18 -11.92 -11.74
C ASP A 293 3.74 -10.65 -10.99
N HIS A 294 3.81 -9.53 -11.70
CA HIS A 294 3.45 -8.22 -11.19
C HIS A 294 1.93 -8.07 -11.00
N ASN A 295 1.10 -8.63 -11.88
CA ASN A 295 -0.36 -8.55 -11.76
C ASN A 295 -0.86 -9.26 -10.50
N GLN A 296 -0.32 -10.43 -10.21
CA GLN A 296 -0.61 -11.16 -8.97
C GLN A 296 -0.08 -10.41 -7.74
N THR A 297 1.05 -9.72 -7.87
CA THR A 297 1.57 -8.81 -6.83
C THR A 297 0.58 -7.68 -6.55
N ILE A 298 0.03 -7.04 -7.59
CA ILE A 298 -0.98 -5.99 -7.44
C ILE A 298 -2.25 -6.54 -6.80
N GLU A 299 -2.81 -7.62 -7.33
CA GLU A 299 -4.05 -8.19 -6.80
C GLU A 299 -3.93 -8.59 -5.33
N LEU A 300 -2.82 -9.24 -4.95
CA LEU A 300 -2.61 -9.64 -3.57
C LEU A 300 -2.37 -8.42 -2.66
N SER A 301 -1.66 -7.40 -3.16
CA SER A 301 -1.45 -6.15 -2.42
C SER A 301 -2.75 -5.38 -2.15
N GLN A 302 -3.68 -5.35 -3.12
CA GLN A 302 -5.00 -4.73 -2.96
C GLN A 302 -5.80 -5.35 -1.81
N VAL A 303 -5.68 -6.66 -1.63
CA VAL A 303 -6.39 -7.39 -0.58
C VAL A 303 -5.70 -7.26 0.78
N LEU A 304 -4.37 -7.42 0.82
CA LEU A 304 -3.61 -7.52 2.08
C LEU A 304 -3.18 -6.16 2.68
N LEU A 305 -3.09 -5.12 1.86
CA LEU A 305 -2.71 -3.75 2.23
C LEU A 305 -3.92 -2.80 2.26
N ASN A 306 -5.12 -3.33 2.46
CA ASN A 306 -6.31 -2.52 2.68
C ASN A 306 -7.16 -3.14 3.80
N TYR A 307 -7.43 -2.36 4.84
CA TYR A 307 -8.15 -2.83 6.03
C TYR A 307 -9.55 -3.37 5.71
N ASN A 308 -10.32 -2.68 4.87
CA ASN A 308 -11.66 -3.12 4.50
C ASN A 308 -11.63 -4.38 3.63
N SER A 309 -10.58 -4.55 2.83
CA SER A 309 -10.34 -5.76 2.01
C SER A 309 -9.99 -6.95 2.87
N MET A 310 -9.21 -6.75 3.93
CA MET A 310 -8.97 -7.78 4.95
C MET A 310 -10.25 -8.16 5.70
N HIS A 311 -11.10 -7.19 6.02
CA HIS A 311 -12.42 -7.47 6.59
C HIS A 311 -13.28 -8.29 5.61
N PHE A 312 -13.30 -7.90 4.34
CA PHE A 312 -14.01 -8.64 3.29
C PHE A 312 -13.47 -10.07 3.16
N LEU A 313 -12.15 -10.25 3.02
CA LEU A 313 -11.48 -11.54 2.92
C LEU A 313 -11.90 -12.49 4.05
N ASN A 314 -11.92 -12.00 5.29
CA ASN A 314 -12.24 -12.83 6.44
C ASN A 314 -13.73 -13.17 6.58
N ASN A 315 -14.65 -12.40 6.00
CA ASN A 315 -16.07 -12.53 6.34
C ASN A 315 -16.99 -12.81 5.15
N ALA A 316 -16.64 -12.38 3.95
CA ALA A 316 -17.48 -12.47 2.76
C ALA A 316 -17.63 -13.91 2.25
N LYS A 317 -18.78 -14.17 1.62
CA LYS A 317 -19.10 -15.43 0.93
C LYS A 317 -19.55 -15.14 -0.51
N PRO A 318 -18.67 -14.64 -1.40
CA PRO A 318 -19.07 -14.15 -2.72
C PRO A 318 -19.73 -15.24 -3.58
N TYR A 319 -19.30 -16.49 -3.39
CA TYR A 319 -19.82 -17.68 -4.06
C TYR A 319 -21.32 -17.91 -3.86
N LYS A 320 -21.94 -17.32 -2.82
CA LYS A 320 -23.40 -17.37 -2.62
C LYS A 320 -24.18 -16.62 -3.70
N ASN A 321 -23.52 -15.77 -4.48
CA ASN A 321 -24.15 -14.99 -5.53
C ASN A 321 -23.34 -15.13 -6.83
N GLN A 322 -23.43 -16.31 -7.46
CA GLN A 322 -22.69 -16.61 -8.70
C GLN A 322 -23.12 -15.72 -9.87
N SER A 323 -24.39 -15.33 -9.93
CA SER A 323 -24.91 -14.42 -10.96
C SER A 323 -24.26 -13.04 -10.87
N PHE A 324 -24.05 -12.52 -9.66
CA PHE A 324 -23.28 -11.30 -9.44
C PHE A 324 -21.82 -11.45 -9.87
N VAL A 325 -21.15 -12.55 -9.51
CA VAL A 325 -19.74 -12.76 -9.89
C VAL A 325 -19.58 -12.76 -11.41
N LYS A 326 -20.47 -13.45 -12.14
CA LYS A 326 -20.49 -13.42 -13.61
C LYS A 326 -20.72 -12.01 -14.17
N SER A 327 -21.63 -11.26 -13.55
CA SER A 327 -21.91 -9.87 -13.95
C SER A 327 -20.70 -8.96 -13.72
N LEU A 328 -19.97 -9.16 -12.62
CA LEU A 328 -18.73 -8.45 -12.31
C LEU A 328 -17.62 -8.78 -13.32
N ASP A 329 -17.49 -10.04 -13.73
CA ASP A 329 -16.49 -10.45 -14.71
C ASP A 329 -16.79 -9.86 -16.09
N PHE A 330 -18.06 -9.85 -16.52
CA PHE A 330 -18.51 -9.16 -17.73
C PHE A 330 -18.21 -7.67 -17.68
N PHE A 331 -18.46 -7.02 -16.54
CA PHE A 331 -18.15 -5.61 -16.35
C PHE A 331 -16.66 -5.34 -16.48
N LYS A 332 -15.82 -6.15 -15.82
CA LYS A 332 -14.35 -6.00 -15.89
C LYS A 332 -13.85 -6.14 -17.33
N LYS A 333 -14.31 -7.17 -18.05
CA LYS A 333 -13.96 -7.37 -19.46
C LYS A 333 -14.37 -6.16 -20.31
N SER A 334 -15.57 -5.62 -20.10
CA SER A 334 -16.03 -4.41 -20.80
C SER A 334 -15.15 -3.18 -20.50
N LEU A 335 -14.66 -3.02 -19.27
CA LEU A 335 -13.72 -1.94 -18.93
C LEU A 335 -12.39 -2.11 -19.66
N GLU A 336 -11.87 -3.33 -19.73
CA GLU A 336 -10.61 -3.66 -20.40
C GLU A 336 -10.71 -3.42 -21.92
N GLU A 337 -11.76 -3.91 -22.58
CA GLU A 337 -12.02 -3.70 -24.01
C GLU A 337 -12.10 -2.21 -24.38
N LYS A 338 -12.63 -1.38 -23.49
CA LYS A 338 -12.77 0.06 -23.69
C LYS A 338 -11.61 0.87 -23.13
N SER A 339 -10.56 0.21 -22.64
CA SER A 339 -9.40 0.86 -22.00
C SER A 339 -9.78 1.83 -20.87
N ILE A 340 -10.86 1.53 -20.15
CA ILE A 340 -11.34 2.35 -19.03
C ILE A 340 -10.56 1.98 -17.77
N ASN A 341 -9.95 2.99 -17.14
CA ASN A 341 -9.19 2.77 -15.93
C ASN A 341 -10.11 2.49 -14.72
N LYS A 342 -10.19 1.22 -14.34
CA LYS A 342 -10.98 0.74 -13.21
C LYS A 342 -10.61 1.34 -11.85
N GLU A 343 -9.41 1.93 -11.70
CA GLU A 343 -9.03 2.64 -10.47
C GLU A 343 -9.89 3.89 -10.20
N TYR A 344 -10.59 4.40 -11.21
CA TYR A 344 -11.47 5.56 -11.12
C TYR A 344 -12.95 5.17 -10.90
N ILE A 345 -13.21 3.92 -10.55
CA ILE A 345 -14.54 3.34 -10.36
C ILE A 345 -14.63 2.69 -8.98
N CYS A 346 -15.76 2.84 -8.30
CA CYS A 346 -16.04 2.18 -7.03
C CYS A 346 -17.49 1.66 -6.98
N LEU A 347 -17.67 0.34 -6.84
CA LEU A 347 -18.97 -0.33 -6.75
C LEU A 347 -19.62 -0.10 -5.38
N GLY A 348 -20.93 0.11 -5.34
CA GLY A 348 -21.66 0.57 -4.17
C GLY A 348 -22.83 -0.32 -3.75
N ASN A 349 -23.50 0.08 -2.68
CA ASN A 349 -24.81 -0.35 -2.22
C ASN A 349 -25.15 -1.84 -2.47
N SER A 350 -25.94 -2.17 -3.51
CA SER A 350 -26.40 -3.55 -3.74
C SER A 350 -25.25 -4.47 -4.12
N SER A 351 -24.28 -3.98 -4.88
CA SER A 351 -23.08 -4.73 -5.28
C SER A 351 -22.21 -5.08 -4.08
N VAL A 352 -22.15 -4.22 -3.05
CA VAL A 352 -21.45 -4.52 -1.79
C VAL A 352 -22.15 -5.68 -1.07
N LEU A 353 -23.48 -5.63 -0.94
CA LEU A 353 -24.23 -6.72 -0.27
C LEU A 353 -24.14 -8.04 -1.05
N ALA A 354 -24.13 -7.96 -2.38
CA ALA A 354 -23.91 -9.09 -3.26
C ALA A 354 -22.54 -9.71 -3.07
N ALA A 355 -21.47 -8.90 -3.10
CA ALA A 355 -20.10 -9.36 -2.91
C ALA A 355 -19.91 -10.02 -1.54
N TYR A 356 -20.57 -9.53 -0.48
CA TYR A 356 -20.51 -10.17 0.84
C TYR A 356 -21.32 -11.48 0.95
N GLY A 357 -22.17 -11.78 -0.03
CA GLY A 357 -23.11 -12.91 0.00
C GLY A 357 -24.32 -12.68 0.89
N ILE A 358 -24.70 -11.42 1.12
CA ILE A 358 -25.86 -11.01 1.95
C ILE A 358 -27.15 -10.98 1.12
N LYS A 359 -27.05 -10.62 -0.16
CA LYS A 359 -28.19 -10.40 -1.05
C LYS A 359 -27.88 -10.92 -2.45
N GLU A 360 -28.87 -11.52 -3.09
CA GLU A 360 -28.80 -11.86 -4.50
C GLU A 360 -29.20 -10.68 -5.39
N THR A 361 -28.42 -10.43 -6.43
CA THR A 361 -28.66 -9.42 -7.48
C THR A 361 -27.59 -9.55 -8.56
N PHE A 362 -27.94 -9.19 -9.79
CA PHE A 362 -27.01 -9.00 -10.90
C PHE A 362 -26.74 -7.51 -11.18
N GLU A 363 -27.40 -6.60 -10.45
CA GLU A 363 -27.24 -5.15 -10.64
C GLU A 363 -25.87 -4.67 -10.11
N LEU A 364 -25.22 -3.80 -10.88
CA LEU A 364 -23.97 -3.16 -10.51
C LEU A 364 -24.23 -1.67 -10.23
N ASP A 365 -24.30 -1.32 -8.95
CA ASP A 365 -24.32 0.07 -8.50
C ASP A 365 -22.86 0.57 -8.46
N PHE A 366 -22.52 1.68 -9.09
CA PHE A 366 -21.16 2.25 -9.00
C PHE A 366 -21.13 3.77 -8.97
N VAL A 367 -20.00 4.29 -8.49
CA VAL A 367 -19.57 5.69 -8.58
C VAL A 367 -18.35 5.74 -9.49
N GLN A 368 -18.31 6.73 -10.38
CA GLN A 368 -17.15 6.99 -11.24
C GLN A 368 -16.60 8.39 -10.96
N HIS A 369 -15.30 8.56 -11.18
CA HIS A 369 -14.68 9.86 -11.19
C HIS A 369 -15.11 10.66 -12.43
N ASP A 370 -15.12 11.99 -12.32
CA ASP A 370 -15.61 12.87 -13.37
C ASP A 370 -14.66 12.96 -14.58
N SER A 371 -13.41 12.49 -14.45
CA SER A 371 -12.49 12.35 -15.58
C SER A 371 -12.82 11.18 -16.52
N LEU A 372 -13.72 10.28 -16.13
CA LEU A 372 -14.18 9.20 -17.00
C LEU A 372 -15.39 9.65 -17.81
N SER A 373 -15.43 9.27 -19.08
CA SER A 373 -16.64 9.35 -19.91
C SER A 373 -17.78 8.53 -19.29
N ASN A 374 -19.03 8.83 -19.64
CA ASN A 374 -20.21 8.20 -19.04
C ASN A 374 -20.19 6.65 -19.22
N LEU A 375 -19.93 5.91 -18.13
CA LEU A 375 -19.82 4.45 -18.17
C LEU A 375 -21.14 3.74 -18.52
N LYS A 376 -22.29 4.38 -18.29
CA LYS A 376 -23.60 3.75 -18.53
C LYS A 376 -23.80 3.45 -20.01
N GLU A 377 -23.47 4.41 -20.86
CA GLU A 377 -23.45 4.26 -22.32
C GLU A 377 -22.35 3.28 -22.76
N ALA A 378 -21.24 3.25 -22.02
CA ALA A 378 -20.11 2.39 -22.34
C ALA A 378 -20.28 0.93 -21.89
N THR A 379 -21.22 0.55 -21.02
CA THR A 379 -21.22 -0.81 -20.46
C THR A 379 -22.54 -1.55 -20.56
N ASN A 380 -23.63 -0.91 -21.02
CA ASN A 380 -24.98 -1.48 -21.06
C ASN A 380 -25.46 -2.03 -19.69
N ILE A 381 -24.89 -1.52 -18.59
CA ILE A 381 -25.18 -2.00 -17.24
C ILE A 381 -26.30 -1.17 -16.61
N VAL A 382 -27.28 -1.89 -16.04
CA VAL A 382 -28.35 -1.30 -15.23
C VAL A 382 -27.75 -0.75 -13.93
N THR A 383 -27.91 0.55 -13.70
CA THR A 383 -27.31 1.27 -12.56
C THR A 383 -28.36 2.09 -11.82
N LYS A 384 -28.39 2.02 -10.48
CA LYS A 384 -29.16 2.96 -9.64
C LYS A 384 -28.24 4.04 -9.07
N LYS A 385 -28.57 5.31 -9.33
CA LYS A 385 -27.87 6.45 -8.70
C LYS A 385 -28.29 6.52 -7.23
N ARG A 386 -27.33 6.53 -6.30
CA ARG A 386 -27.59 6.80 -4.88
C ARG A 386 -26.59 7.78 -4.30
N ASN A 387 -27.07 8.61 -3.38
CA ASN A 387 -26.27 9.65 -2.73
C ASN A 387 -25.55 9.06 -1.52
N TYR A 388 -24.23 9.10 -1.56
CA TYR A 388 -23.37 8.92 -0.39
C TYR A 388 -23.13 10.29 0.26
N ASN A 389 -22.91 10.33 1.57
CA ASN A 389 -22.54 11.58 2.26
C ASN A 389 -21.10 11.99 1.94
N GLN A 390 -20.25 11.02 1.57
CA GLN A 390 -18.88 11.24 1.13
C GLN A 390 -18.87 11.71 -0.33
N GLY A 391 -17.93 12.58 -0.67
CA GLY A 391 -17.64 12.95 -2.05
C GLY A 391 -17.21 11.73 -2.88
N LYS A 392 -17.42 11.78 -4.20
CA LYS A 392 -17.04 10.69 -5.12
C LYS A 392 -15.54 10.33 -4.98
N ASP A 393 -14.69 11.33 -4.89
CA ASP A 393 -13.24 11.19 -4.77
C ASP A 393 -12.85 10.48 -3.47
N ASP A 394 -13.51 10.78 -2.36
CA ASP A 394 -13.32 10.06 -1.10
C ASP A 394 -13.75 8.59 -1.21
N LEU A 395 -14.80 8.26 -1.97
CA LEU A 395 -15.20 6.86 -2.15
C LEU A 395 -14.18 6.08 -3.01
N ILE A 396 -13.59 6.74 -4.00
CA ILE A 396 -12.74 6.11 -5.01
C ILE A 396 -11.26 6.06 -4.59
N PHE A 397 -10.75 7.14 -3.97
CA PHE A 397 -9.32 7.31 -3.72
C PHE A 397 -8.93 7.14 -2.25
N ASN A 398 -9.83 7.44 -1.30
CA ASN A 398 -9.52 7.22 0.11
C ASN A 398 -9.72 5.72 0.49
N PRO A 399 -8.65 4.98 0.84
CA PRO A 399 -8.70 3.55 1.14
C PRO A 399 -9.49 3.21 2.42
N GLU A 400 -9.81 4.20 3.27
CA GLU A 400 -10.70 4.01 4.41
C GLU A 400 -12.15 3.74 3.99
N ASN A 401 -12.52 4.15 2.76
CA ASN A 401 -13.88 4.12 2.27
C ASN A 401 -14.19 2.97 1.31
N HIS A 402 -13.18 2.21 0.86
CA HIS A 402 -13.37 1.09 -0.05
C HIS A 402 -12.56 -0.14 0.33
N PHE A 403 -12.96 -1.28 -0.24
CA PHE A 403 -12.21 -2.52 -0.30
C PHE A 403 -12.06 -2.97 -1.76
N TYR A 404 -11.17 -3.93 -2.01
CA TYR A 404 -10.98 -4.54 -3.31
C TYR A 404 -11.57 -5.94 -3.34
N PHE A 405 -12.24 -6.27 -4.44
CA PHE A 405 -12.66 -7.62 -4.78
C PHE A 405 -12.48 -7.83 -6.29
N ASN A 406 -11.77 -8.88 -6.68
CA ASN A 406 -11.44 -9.20 -8.08
C ASN A 406 -10.82 -8.01 -8.85
N GLY A 407 -9.99 -7.20 -8.19
CA GLY A 407 -9.30 -6.07 -8.81
C GLY A 407 -10.17 -4.83 -9.06
N ILE A 408 -11.37 -4.75 -8.46
CA ILE A 408 -12.26 -3.59 -8.51
C ILE A 408 -12.54 -3.09 -7.09
N LYS A 409 -12.68 -1.77 -6.93
CA LYS A 409 -13.04 -1.14 -5.65
C LYS A 409 -14.53 -1.27 -5.38
N PHE A 410 -14.85 -1.49 -4.12
CA PHE A 410 -16.20 -1.52 -3.57
C PHE A 410 -16.26 -0.64 -2.33
N VAL A 411 -17.32 0.15 -2.18
CA VAL A 411 -17.54 0.95 -0.99
C VAL A 411 -17.59 0.05 0.25
N SER A 412 -16.96 0.48 1.34
CA SER A 412 -16.88 -0.30 2.56
C SER A 412 -18.27 -0.63 3.12
N ILE A 413 -18.44 -1.84 3.64
CA ILE A 413 -19.71 -2.28 4.24
C ILE A 413 -20.12 -1.37 5.42
N SER A 414 -19.15 -0.77 6.11
CA SER A 414 -19.37 0.25 7.15
C SER A 414 -20.04 1.51 6.61
N LEU A 415 -19.66 1.99 5.42
CA LEU A 415 -20.32 3.12 4.77
C LEU A 415 -21.71 2.76 4.28
N VAL A 416 -21.88 1.57 3.67
CA VAL A 416 -23.21 1.07 3.26
C VAL A 416 -24.16 0.99 4.47
N LYS A 417 -23.68 0.53 5.62
CA LYS A 417 -24.45 0.58 6.87
C LYS A 417 -24.85 2.01 7.22
N LYS A 418 -23.91 2.96 7.23
CA LYS A 418 -24.18 4.36 7.60
C LYS A 418 -25.29 4.96 6.73
N MET A 419 -25.27 4.70 5.42
CA MET A 419 -26.32 5.17 4.51
C MET A 419 -27.70 4.58 4.83
N LYS A 420 -27.75 3.28 5.17
CA LYS A 420 -29.02 2.57 5.38
C LYS A 420 -29.64 2.83 6.76
N ARG A 421 -28.90 3.39 7.72
CA ARG A 421 -29.33 3.56 9.13
C ARG A 421 -30.70 4.21 9.32
N ASN A 422 -31.08 5.16 8.47
CA ASN A 422 -32.34 5.91 8.61
C ASN A 422 -33.49 5.31 7.78
N SER A 423 -33.27 4.17 7.13
CA SER A 423 -34.31 3.55 6.32
C SER A 423 -35.41 2.94 7.17
N LYS A 424 -36.66 3.25 6.81
CA LYS A 424 -37.86 2.63 7.37
C LYS A 424 -38.37 1.42 6.56
N SER A 425 -37.68 1.08 5.46
CA SER A 425 -38.09 -0.05 4.61
C SER A 425 -37.82 -1.39 5.33
N PRO A 426 -38.82 -2.29 5.49
CA PRO A 426 -38.61 -3.61 6.10
C PRO A 426 -37.47 -4.40 5.44
N ARG A 427 -37.33 -4.29 4.11
CA ARG A 427 -36.22 -4.88 3.36
C ARG A 427 -34.86 -4.34 3.80
N GLU A 428 -34.71 -3.02 3.87
CA GLU A 428 -33.44 -2.40 4.24
C GLU A 428 -33.12 -2.62 5.73
N ILE A 429 -34.13 -2.75 6.59
CA ILE A 429 -33.95 -3.15 8.00
C ILE A 429 -33.37 -4.57 8.09
N LYS A 430 -33.88 -5.53 7.31
CA LYS A 430 -33.30 -6.89 7.24
C LYS A 430 -31.85 -6.87 6.75
N GLU A 431 -31.57 -6.08 5.71
CA GLU A 431 -30.20 -5.89 5.18
C GLU A 431 -29.27 -5.29 6.26
N LEU A 432 -29.71 -4.28 7.02
CA LEU A 432 -28.96 -3.69 8.14
C LEU A 432 -28.61 -4.71 9.22
N SER A 433 -29.56 -5.55 9.61
CA SER A 433 -29.33 -6.62 10.59
C SER A 433 -28.28 -7.62 10.09
N ALA A 434 -28.33 -8.00 8.81
CA ALA A 434 -27.31 -8.85 8.21
C ALA A 434 -25.93 -8.17 8.20
N ILE A 435 -25.85 -6.89 7.82
CA ILE A 435 -24.59 -6.12 7.86
C ILE A 435 -24.01 -6.10 9.28
N GLN A 436 -24.86 -5.90 10.30
CA GLN A 436 -24.43 -5.88 11.70
C GLN A 436 -23.74 -7.18 12.11
N ILE A 437 -24.28 -8.34 11.69
CA ILE A 437 -23.68 -9.65 11.96
C ILE A 437 -22.26 -9.73 11.38
N TYR A 438 -22.06 -9.30 10.13
CA TYR A 438 -20.74 -9.35 9.49
C TYR A 438 -19.72 -8.42 10.17
N LEU A 439 -20.12 -7.21 10.54
CA LEU A 439 -19.25 -6.26 11.24
C LEU A 439 -18.82 -6.74 12.64
N LEU A 440 -19.66 -7.56 13.29
CA LEU A 440 -19.36 -8.15 14.61
C LEU A 440 -18.48 -9.40 14.51
N ARG A 441 -18.62 -10.22 13.46
CA ARG A 441 -17.84 -11.45 13.25
C ARG A 441 -16.33 -11.22 13.14
N GLY A 442 -15.89 -10.03 12.72
CA GLY A 442 -14.48 -9.75 12.47
C GLY A 442 -13.62 -9.30 13.66
N ASN A 443 -14.14 -9.19 14.89
CA ASN A 443 -13.57 -8.16 15.79
C ASN A 443 -13.46 -8.40 17.30
N LEU A 444 -13.75 -9.56 17.90
CA LEU A 444 -13.59 -9.66 19.36
C LEU A 444 -12.11 -9.68 19.82
N PRO A 445 -11.22 -10.51 19.27
CA PRO A 445 -9.80 -10.50 19.66
C PRO A 445 -9.03 -9.29 19.09
N PHE A 446 -9.44 -8.78 17.92
CA PHE A 446 -8.76 -7.71 17.22
C PHE A 446 -9.07 -6.32 17.80
N LYS A 447 -10.33 -6.01 18.15
CA LYS A 447 -10.66 -4.74 18.83
C LYS A 447 -10.06 -4.63 20.22
N VAL A 448 -10.05 -5.74 20.97
CA VAL A 448 -9.44 -5.79 22.31
C VAL A 448 -7.93 -5.57 22.22
N LYS A 449 -7.24 -6.22 21.27
CA LYS A 449 -5.80 -6.05 21.07
C LYS A 449 -5.41 -4.66 20.57
N VAL A 450 -6.21 -4.06 19.68
CA VAL A 450 -5.99 -2.69 19.18
C VAL A 450 -6.24 -1.66 20.28
N MET A 451 -7.31 -1.79 21.08
CA MET A 451 -7.54 -0.90 22.23
C MET A 451 -6.47 -1.04 23.31
N PHE A 452 -6.04 -2.26 23.61
CA PHE A 452 -5.03 -2.52 24.65
C PHE A 452 -3.63 -2.02 24.26
N ASN A 453 -3.22 -2.21 23.01
CA ASN A 453 -1.95 -1.68 22.50
C ASN A 453 -1.95 -0.14 22.43
N SER A 454 -3.09 0.47 22.09
CA SER A 454 -3.24 1.94 22.09
C SER A 454 -3.02 2.54 23.49
N TYR A 455 -3.51 1.88 24.53
CA TYR A 455 -3.32 2.31 25.92
C TYR A 455 -1.86 2.16 26.38
N MET A 456 -1.20 1.06 25.99
CA MET A 456 0.20 0.79 26.32
C MET A 456 1.21 1.69 25.59
N ASP A 457 0.89 2.17 24.40
CA ASP A 457 1.81 3.05 23.65
C ASP A 457 1.59 4.54 23.96
N LEU A 458 0.35 4.95 24.33
CA LEU A 458 0.11 6.26 24.94
C LEU A 458 0.85 6.39 26.27
N SER A 459 0.83 5.36 27.12
CA SER A 459 1.55 5.37 28.40
C SER A 459 3.07 5.42 28.21
N LYS A 460 3.64 4.68 27.24
CA LYS A 460 5.07 4.78 26.88
C LYS A 460 5.46 6.15 26.31
N SER A 461 4.60 6.75 25.48
CA SER A 461 4.80 8.10 24.93
C SER A 461 4.81 9.16 26.02
N LEU A 462 3.86 9.08 26.96
CA LEU A 462 3.81 9.94 28.15
C LEU A 462 5.06 9.76 29.03
N LEU A 463 5.46 8.50 29.32
CA LEU A 463 6.67 8.20 30.08
C LEU A 463 7.93 8.76 29.42
N LYS A 464 8.01 8.74 28.08
CA LYS A 464 9.14 9.30 27.33
C LYS A 464 9.16 10.84 27.38
N ARG A 465 7.99 11.49 27.36
CA ARG A 465 7.85 12.94 27.52
C ARG A 465 8.19 13.40 28.94
N ILE A 466 7.73 12.67 29.96
CA ILE A 466 8.06 12.93 31.36
C ILE A 466 9.56 12.79 31.60
N ARG A 467 10.18 11.70 31.11
CA ARG A 467 11.64 11.54 31.18
C ARG A 467 12.37 12.70 30.51
N LYS A 468 11.93 13.16 29.34
CA LYS A 468 12.57 14.30 28.65
C LYS A 468 12.41 15.62 29.42
N ALA A 469 11.30 15.82 30.12
CA ALA A 469 11.07 17.01 30.95
C ALA A 469 11.95 17.01 32.22
N VAL A 470 12.13 15.85 32.86
CA VAL A 470 12.97 15.68 34.07
C VAL A 470 14.47 15.83 33.79
N TYR A 471 14.92 15.66 32.54
CA TYR A 471 16.31 15.92 32.13
C TYR A 471 16.56 17.38 31.68
N LEU A 472 15.53 18.22 31.65
CA LEU A 472 15.60 19.64 31.25
C LEU A 472 15.32 20.60 32.43
N THR A 473 15.15 20.05 33.63
CA THR A 473 15.15 20.72 34.94
C THR A 473 16.33 20.21 35.74
#